data_AF-A0A8D3DW71-F1
#
_entry.id   AF-A0A8D3DW71-F1
#
_cell.length_a   1.000
_cell.length_b   1.000
_cell.length_c   1.000
_cell.angle_alpha   90.00
_cell.angle_beta   90.00
_cell.angle_gamma   90.00
#
_symmetry.space_group_name_H-M   'P 1'
#
loop_
_entity.id
_entity.type
_entity.pdbx_description
1 polymer ?
#
loop_
_entity_poly.entity_id
_entity_poly.type
_entity_poly.pdbx_seq_one_letter_code
_entity_poly.pdbx_strand_id
1 'polypeptide(L)'
;MENCAPLKPEGGGNATSTVSNDVESPKKKKEQETKKETRAEVWTHWSRATRGSRSWSQPASPSWEEEEALVRVGVVSRLLVHPLKSGTAVSVTRAECQELGLRFGELQDRHWLVVTEDGHMVTGRQEPRLVLVSLTCEGGHVRLSGPEMEELRFPVKQPDGPVMDCRVFGADIQGRDCGDEASRWLTRYLGEGKTFRLVHYEPAMKGRRPEEGESGFPPYQVAYPDVAPVMLLSEASVKDLSSKLETDVTVERFRPNIVIGDCEAFEEDSWEELQIGSVRLQRVMSCGRCIFTTVDPETGIINRKEPLETLKSYRLCKPSEKHLYKSSPLFGQLHAVKRTGILQVGDVVFKVSR
;
A
#
# COMPACT_ATOMS: atom_id res chain seq x y z
N MET A 1 18.31 -52.46 22.53
CA MET A 1 19.22 -51.88 23.54
C MET A 1 19.02 -50.38 23.50
N GLU A 2 18.71 -49.87 24.69
CA GLU A 2 18.69 -48.46 25.14
C GLU A 2 17.70 -47.46 24.56
N ASN A 3 16.78 -47.09 25.47
CA ASN A 3 15.79 -46.05 25.48
C ASN A 3 16.42 -44.67 25.74
N CYS A 4 15.74 -43.59 25.29
CA CYS A 4 15.49 -42.46 26.19
C CYS A 4 14.35 -41.56 25.67
N ALA A 5 13.34 -41.38 26.53
CA ALA A 5 12.30 -40.36 26.45
C ALA A 5 12.57 -39.27 27.50
N PRO A 6 11.92 -38.10 27.40
CA PRO A 6 11.52 -37.36 28.60
C PRO A 6 10.02 -37.01 28.54
N LEU A 7 9.20 -37.48 29.49
CA LEU A 7 8.89 -36.92 30.82
C LEU A 7 8.08 -35.60 30.78
N LYS A 8 6.78 -35.74 31.07
CA LYS A 8 5.87 -34.71 31.56
C LYS A 8 6.19 -34.33 33.01
N PRO A 9 5.72 -33.18 33.50
CA PRO A 9 5.28 -33.07 34.88
C PRO A 9 3.78 -32.74 34.98
N GLU A 10 3.08 -33.52 35.81
CA GLU A 10 1.86 -33.12 36.52
C GLU A 10 2.24 -32.71 37.96
N GLY A 11 1.45 -31.83 38.59
CA GLY A 11 1.50 -31.59 40.03
C GLY A 11 1.13 -30.17 40.44
N GLY A 12 -0.06 -29.98 41.01
CA GLY A 12 -0.66 -28.68 41.30
C GLY A 12 -0.31 -28.04 42.64
N GLY A 13 -1.07 -26.98 42.96
CA GLY A 13 -1.00 -26.26 44.23
C GLY A 13 -1.93 -25.04 44.22
N ASN A 14 -3.12 -25.22 44.77
CA ASN A 14 -4.14 -24.20 44.98
C ASN A 14 -3.78 -23.43 46.26
N ALA A 15 -3.68 -22.10 46.23
CA ALA A 15 -3.60 -21.27 47.43
C ALA A 15 -4.24 -19.90 47.19
N THR A 16 -5.39 -19.75 47.83
CA THR A 16 -6.15 -18.53 48.10
C THR A 16 -5.28 -17.42 48.68
N SER A 17 -5.39 -16.19 48.16
CA SER A 17 -4.99 -14.97 48.87
C SER A 17 -6.15 -13.97 48.91
N THR A 18 -6.81 -13.99 50.06
CA THR A 18 -7.27 -12.85 50.87
C THR A 18 -7.50 -11.50 50.19
N VAL A 19 -8.77 -11.13 50.20
CA VAL A 19 -9.30 -9.76 50.22
C VAL A 19 -8.78 -9.02 51.45
N SER A 20 -8.20 -7.84 51.25
CA SER A 20 -8.05 -6.83 52.30
C SER A 20 -8.67 -5.53 51.83
N ASN A 21 -9.77 -5.17 52.48
CA ASN A 21 -10.36 -3.85 52.49
C ASN A 21 -9.38 -2.88 53.17
N ASP A 22 -9.24 -1.66 52.63
CA ASP A 22 -8.87 -0.52 53.46
C ASP A 22 -9.72 0.69 53.12
N VAL A 23 -10.15 1.32 54.21
CA VAL A 23 -11.22 2.30 54.38
C VAL A 23 -10.64 3.73 54.32
N GLU A 24 -11.44 4.63 53.76
CA GLU A 24 -11.48 6.10 53.89
C GLU A 24 -10.79 6.73 55.14
N SER A 25 -9.93 7.76 55.02
CA SER A 25 -10.23 9.23 54.95
C SER A 25 -9.41 9.98 56.05
N PRO A 26 -9.44 11.33 56.22
CA PRO A 26 -9.08 12.42 55.31
C PRO A 26 -8.12 13.46 55.98
N LYS A 27 -7.48 14.36 55.22
CA LYS A 27 -7.16 15.79 55.57
C LYS A 27 -5.98 16.35 54.74
N LYS A 28 -6.27 17.27 53.82
CA LYS A 28 -5.98 18.72 53.97
C LYS A 28 -6.31 19.47 52.67
N LYS A 29 -7.43 20.19 52.71
CA LYS A 29 -7.73 21.35 51.87
C LYS A 29 -6.72 22.46 52.18
N LYS A 30 -6.09 23.03 51.16
CA LYS A 30 -5.97 24.48 50.89
C LYS A 30 -5.05 24.70 49.69
N GLU A 31 -5.30 25.79 48.97
CA GLU A 31 -4.59 26.30 47.78
C GLU A 31 -5.07 25.77 46.42
N GLN A 32 -6.33 26.10 46.12
CA GLN A 32 -6.71 26.52 44.78
C GLN A 32 -7.11 27.99 44.88
N GLU A 33 -6.24 28.90 44.47
CA GLU A 33 -6.60 30.27 44.13
C GLU A 33 -5.53 30.85 43.20
N THR A 34 -6.00 31.54 42.17
CA THR A 34 -5.30 32.39 41.20
C THR A 34 -4.83 31.77 39.86
N LYS A 35 -5.29 32.45 38.80
CA LYS A 35 -4.87 32.43 37.38
C LYS A 35 -5.62 31.52 36.41
N LYS A 36 -6.88 31.85 36.14
CA LYS A 36 -7.47 31.79 34.79
C LYS A 36 -8.44 32.96 34.59
N GLU A 37 -7.94 34.05 34.03
CA GLU A 37 -8.74 35.12 33.43
C GLU A 37 -8.21 35.37 32.03
N THR A 38 -9.06 35.17 31.01
CA THR A 38 -9.40 36.12 29.93
C THR A 38 -9.97 35.39 28.71
N ARG A 39 -10.96 36.03 28.07
CA ARG A 39 -11.71 35.68 26.84
C ARG A 39 -13.03 34.91 26.97
N ALA A 40 -13.86 35.32 27.92
CA ALA A 40 -15.31 35.11 27.80
C ALA A 40 -16.06 36.33 28.38
N GLU A 41 -15.91 37.48 27.72
CA GLU A 41 -16.85 38.58 27.92
C GLU A 41 -17.43 38.99 26.57
N VAL A 42 -18.72 39.33 26.64
CA VAL A 42 -19.66 39.66 25.56
C VAL A 42 -20.47 38.45 25.12
N TRP A 43 -21.77 38.51 25.46
CA TRP A 43 -22.97 37.83 24.93
C TRP A 43 -23.93 37.53 26.08
N THR A 44 -24.64 38.55 26.56
CA THR A 44 -26.07 38.44 26.94
C THR A 44 -26.66 39.83 27.27
N HIS A 45 -27.32 40.43 26.28
CA HIS A 45 -28.48 41.26 26.56
C HIS A 45 -29.41 41.25 25.34
N TRP A 46 -30.61 40.71 25.52
CA TRP A 46 -31.73 40.89 24.59
C TRP A 46 -32.90 41.45 25.37
N SER A 47 -33.32 42.66 24.99
CA SER A 47 -34.66 43.20 25.27
C SER A 47 -34.98 44.36 24.32
N ARG A 48 -35.81 44.05 23.32
CA ARG A 48 -36.86 44.85 22.66
C ARG A 48 -36.55 46.12 21.84
N ALA A 49 -37.14 46.06 20.64
CA ALA A 49 -37.72 47.12 19.79
C ALA A 49 -36.70 47.94 18.96
N THR A 50 -36.82 48.17 17.65
CA THR A 50 -37.98 48.46 16.78
C THR A 50 -37.64 48.19 15.29
N ARG A 51 -38.68 48.17 14.46
CA ARG A 51 -38.69 47.91 13.01
C ARG A 51 -37.80 48.87 12.20
N GLY A 52 -37.05 48.30 11.25
CA GLY A 52 -36.42 49.04 10.15
C GLY A 52 -35.65 48.08 9.23
N SER A 53 -36.23 47.73 8.08
CA SER A 53 -35.56 46.93 7.06
C SER A 53 -34.43 47.73 6.42
N ARG A 54 -33.18 47.36 6.70
CA ARG A 54 -32.03 47.66 5.85
C ARG A 54 -31.33 46.34 5.57
N SER A 55 -31.30 45.94 4.30
CA SER A 55 -30.50 44.82 3.84
C SER A 55 -29.03 45.21 3.98
N TRP A 56 -28.37 44.64 4.98
CA TRP A 56 -26.92 44.68 5.08
C TRP A 56 -26.37 43.52 4.25
N SER A 57 -25.90 43.81 3.04
CA SER A 57 -25.08 42.88 2.29
C SER A 57 -23.75 42.77 3.02
N GLN A 58 -23.46 41.60 3.60
CA GLN A 58 -22.12 41.32 4.12
C GLN A 58 -21.12 41.41 2.96
N PRO A 59 -20.00 42.14 3.09
CA PRO A 59 -18.92 42.00 2.13
C PRO A 59 -18.41 40.55 2.22
N ALA A 60 -18.31 39.89 1.06
CA ALA A 60 -17.70 38.57 0.99
C ALA A 60 -16.33 38.63 1.67
N SER A 61 -16.12 37.78 2.68
CA SER A 61 -14.82 37.58 3.29
C SER A 61 -13.82 37.19 2.19
N PRO A 62 -12.63 37.80 2.11
CA PRO A 62 -11.63 37.38 1.14
C PRO A 62 -11.30 35.92 1.42
N SER A 63 -11.55 35.05 0.43
CA SER A 63 -11.02 33.70 0.45
C SER A 63 -9.51 33.84 0.29
N TRP A 64 -8.79 33.77 1.40
CA TRP A 64 -7.36 33.50 1.37
C TRP A 64 -7.20 32.08 0.85
N GLU A 65 -7.26 31.88 -0.46
CA GLU A 65 -6.72 30.68 -1.08
C GLU A 65 -5.22 30.73 -0.77
N GLU A 66 -4.76 29.87 0.14
CA GLU A 66 -3.34 29.66 0.38
C GLU A 66 -2.71 29.32 -0.98
N GLU A 67 -1.82 30.18 -1.47
CA GLU A 67 -1.18 29.99 -2.79
C GLU A 67 -0.36 28.70 -2.73
N GLU A 68 -0.76 27.70 -3.53
CA GLU A 68 0.00 26.46 -3.66
C GLU A 68 1.40 26.76 -4.22
N ALA A 69 2.44 26.43 -3.46
CA ALA A 69 3.82 26.50 -3.92
C ALA A 69 4.33 25.12 -4.37
N LEU A 70 5.04 25.09 -5.49
CA LEU A 70 5.68 23.87 -6.01
C LEU A 70 7.17 23.89 -5.71
N VAL A 71 7.63 22.95 -4.88
CA VAL A 71 9.04 22.80 -4.53
C VAL A 71 9.58 21.57 -5.25
N ARG A 72 10.63 21.73 -6.07
CA ARG A 72 11.29 20.59 -6.72
C ARG A 72 11.90 19.66 -5.66
N VAL A 73 11.59 18.38 -5.74
CA VAL A 73 12.08 17.36 -4.80
C VAL A 73 12.76 16.16 -5.48
N GLY A 74 12.80 16.11 -6.81
CA GLY A 74 13.54 15.07 -7.52
C GLY A 74 13.12 14.94 -8.98
N VAL A 75 13.42 13.77 -9.55
CA VAL A 75 13.11 13.38 -10.94
C VAL A 75 12.66 11.92 -10.99
N VAL A 76 11.68 11.61 -11.82
CA VAL A 76 11.30 10.22 -12.11
C VAL A 76 12.48 9.50 -12.77
N SER A 77 13.09 8.54 -12.08
CA SER A 77 14.22 7.77 -12.60
C SER A 77 13.78 6.47 -13.28
N ARG A 78 12.72 5.82 -12.78
CA ARG A 78 12.13 4.62 -13.38
C ARG A 78 10.62 4.58 -13.22
N LEU A 79 9.95 3.97 -14.20
CA LEU A 79 8.54 3.58 -14.11
C LEU A 79 8.42 2.08 -14.29
N LEU A 80 7.70 1.44 -13.35
CA LEU A 80 7.50 0.00 -13.30
C LEU A 80 6.00 -0.31 -13.25
N VAL A 81 5.52 -1.06 -14.24
CA VAL A 81 4.16 -1.61 -14.24
C VAL A 81 4.27 -3.07 -13.83
N HIS A 82 3.40 -3.54 -12.94
CA HIS A 82 3.41 -4.94 -12.46
C HIS A 82 2.07 -5.59 -12.80
N PRO A 83 1.86 -6.04 -14.04
CA PRO A 83 0.55 -6.44 -14.53
C PRO A 83 -0.06 -7.59 -13.71
N LEU A 84 0.76 -8.60 -13.43
CA LEU A 84 0.44 -9.73 -12.58
C LEU A 84 0.79 -9.41 -11.12
N LYS A 85 -0.17 -9.58 -10.20
CA LYS A 85 0.11 -9.50 -8.76
C LYS A 85 1.21 -10.50 -8.40
N SER A 86 2.26 -9.99 -7.74
CA SER A 86 3.48 -10.74 -7.41
C SER A 86 4.34 -11.19 -8.59
N GLY A 87 3.93 -10.95 -9.83
CA GLY A 87 4.72 -11.20 -11.04
C GLY A 87 5.88 -10.24 -11.24
N THR A 88 6.64 -10.48 -12.31
CA THR A 88 7.73 -9.62 -12.79
C THR A 88 7.20 -8.24 -13.20
N ALA A 89 7.99 -7.20 -12.96
CA ALA A 89 7.68 -5.85 -13.42
C ALA A 89 8.06 -5.67 -14.90
N VAL A 90 7.29 -4.83 -15.60
CA VAL A 90 7.64 -4.30 -16.92
C VAL A 90 8.16 -2.88 -16.72
N SER A 91 9.44 -2.69 -17.02
CA SER A 91 10.08 -1.37 -17.01
C SER A 91 9.71 -0.59 -18.26
N VAL A 92 9.24 0.64 -18.08
CA VAL A 92 8.77 1.50 -19.17
C VAL A 92 9.35 2.91 -19.03
N THR A 93 9.49 3.61 -20.14
CA THR A 93 9.96 5.02 -20.12
C THR A 93 8.80 6.01 -20.00
N ARG A 94 7.56 5.56 -20.24
CA ARG A 94 6.34 6.36 -20.19
C ARG A 94 5.16 5.48 -19.77
N ALA A 95 4.25 6.02 -18.96
CA ALA A 95 3.01 5.35 -18.56
C ALA A 95 1.87 6.35 -18.38
N GLU A 96 0.64 5.91 -18.63
CA GLU A 96 -0.56 6.61 -18.16
C GLU A 96 -0.71 6.36 -16.65
N CYS A 97 -0.86 7.42 -15.86
CA CYS A 97 -1.26 7.32 -14.46
C CYS A 97 -2.79 7.47 -14.39
N GLN A 98 -3.47 6.35 -14.18
CA GLN A 98 -4.92 6.26 -14.07
C GLN A 98 -5.35 6.13 -12.61
N GLU A 99 -6.64 6.28 -12.32
CA GLU A 99 -7.17 6.18 -10.95
C GLU A 99 -6.82 4.86 -10.25
N LEU A 100 -6.79 3.75 -11.01
CA LEU A 100 -6.49 2.41 -10.50
C LEU A 100 -5.00 2.02 -10.60
N GLY A 101 -4.13 2.94 -11.01
CA GLY A 101 -2.67 2.72 -11.06
C GLY A 101 -2.06 3.05 -12.42
N LEU A 102 -0.84 2.56 -12.65
CA LEU A 102 -0.15 2.79 -13.92
C LEU A 102 -0.68 1.88 -15.03
N ARG A 103 -0.74 2.43 -16.25
CA ARG A 103 -1.06 1.71 -17.47
C ARG A 103 -0.01 1.99 -18.56
N PHE A 104 0.37 0.94 -19.28
CA PHE A 104 1.21 1.02 -20.47
C PHE A 104 0.63 0.14 -21.57
N GLY A 105 0.04 0.77 -22.59
CA GLY A 105 -0.68 0.06 -23.65
C GLY A 105 -1.85 -0.75 -23.09
N GLU A 106 -1.79 -2.07 -23.22
CA GLU A 106 -2.79 -3.01 -22.70
C GLU A 106 -2.48 -3.50 -21.28
N LEU A 107 -1.31 -3.16 -20.74
CA LEU A 107 -0.91 -3.54 -19.39
C LEU A 107 -1.40 -2.52 -18.38
N GLN A 108 -2.09 -3.01 -17.35
CA GLN A 108 -2.53 -2.22 -16.20
C GLN A 108 -1.96 -2.84 -14.93
N ASP A 109 -1.51 -1.99 -14.02
CA ASP A 109 -0.83 -2.40 -12.80
C ASP A 109 -1.73 -3.26 -11.89
N ARG A 110 -1.28 -4.48 -11.58
CA ARG A 110 -1.97 -5.50 -10.77
C ARG A 110 -3.44 -5.71 -11.18
N HIS A 111 -3.68 -5.79 -12.48
CA HIS A 111 -5.00 -6.17 -13.04
C HIS A 111 -5.11 -7.66 -13.33
N TRP A 112 -4.04 -8.44 -13.15
CA TRP A 112 -4.09 -9.90 -13.16
C TRP A 112 -3.73 -10.47 -11.79
N LEU A 113 -4.40 -11.55 -11.42
CA LEU A 113 -4.23 -12.23 -10.14
C LEU A 113 -4.21 -13.74 -10.35
N VAL A 114 -3.27 -14.42 -9.70
CA VAL A 114 -3.36 -15.88 -9.52
C VAL A 114 -4.23 -16.17 -8.31
N VAL A 115 -5.22 -17.04 -8.48
CA VAL A 115 -6.08 -17.53 -7.42
C VAL A 115 -6.03 -19.06 -7.37
N THR A 116 -6.37 -19.63 -6.22
CA THR A 116 -6.75 -21.04 -6.13
C THR A 116 -8.12 -21.27 -6.78
N GLU A 117 -8.49 -22.52 -7.02
CA GLU A 117 -9.79 -22.90 -7.60
C GLU A 117 -11.00 -22.36 -6.82
N ASP A 118 -10.87 -22.21 -5.51
CA ASP A 118 -11.87 -21.61 -4.61
C ASP A 118 -11.76 -20.08 -4.48
N GLY A 119 -10.99 -19.41 -5.35
CA GLY A 119 -10.96 -17.95 -5.47
C GLY A 119 -10.05 -17.22 -4.48
N HIS A 120 -9.27 -17.91 -3.65
CA HIS A 120 -8.33 -17.27 -2.73
C HIS A 120 -7.07 -16.76 -3.46
N MET A 121 -6.66 -15.54 -3.16
CA MET A 121 -5.44 -14.97 -3.74
C MET A 121 -4.19 -15.83 -3.48
N VAL A 122 -3.35 -15.95 -4.49
CA VAL A 122 -2.00 -16.50 -4.40
C VAL A 122 -1.03 -15.36 -4.64
N THR A 123 -0.08 -15.17 -3.72
CA THR A 123 0.91 -14.10 -3.79
C THR A 123 2.31 -14.69 -3.65
N GLY A 124 3.33 -13.91 -3.98
CA GLY A 124 4.74 -14.28 -3.81
C GLY A 124 5.16 -14.53 -2.36
N ARG A 125 4.28 -14.27 -1.38
CA ARG A 125 4.47 -14.69 0.02
C ARG A 125 4.26 -16.19 0.19
N GLN A 126 3.30 -16.76 -0.54
CA GLN A 126 2.98 -18.18 -0.55
C GLN A 126 3.80 -18.91 -1.61
N GLU A 127 3.86 -18.34 -2.82
CA GLU A 127 4.52 -18.92 -3.99
C GLU A 127 5.60 -17.97 -4.53
N PRO A 128 6.81 -17.94 -3.92
CA PRO A 128 7.87 -17.00 -4.29
C PRO A 128 8.26 -17.01 -5.77
N ARG A 129 8.18 -18.17 -6.43
CA ARG A 129 8.46 -18.33 -7.87
C ARG A 129 7.57 -17.45 -8.76
N LEU A 130 6.45 -16.93 -8.27
CA LEU A 130 5.63 -15.97 -9.00
C LEU A 130 6.41 -14.73 -9.47
N VAL A 131 7.44 -14.29 -8.74
CA VAL A 131 8.25 -13.12 -9.14
C VAL A 131 8.97 -13.30 -10.48
N LEU A 132 9.14 -14.55 -10.92
CA LEU A 132 9.76 -14.95 -12.18
C LEU A 132 8.74 -15.11 -13.32
N VAL A 133 7.44 -15.00 -13.02
CA VAL A 133 6.37 -15.05 -14.03
C VAL A 133 6.19 -13.66 -14.62
N SER A 134 6.48 -13.55 -15.91
CA SER A 134 6.27 -12.34 -16.69
C SER A 134 4.95 -12.44 -17.47
N LEU A 135 4.15 -11.38 -17.37
CA LEU A 135 2.91 -11.18 -18.12
C LEU A 135 3.08 -9.90 -18.95
N THR A 136 3.10 -10.05 -20.27
CA THR A 136 3.16 -8.93 -21.22
C THR A 136 1.98 -9.00 -22.18
N CYS A 137 1.70 -7.91 -22.90
CA CYS A 137 0.62 -7.86 -23.88
C CYS A 137 1.14 -7.28 -25.20
N GLU A 138 0.79 -7.93 -26.31
CA GLU A 138 1.11 -7.47 -27.65
C GLU A 138 -0.04 -7.84 -28.60
N GLY A 139 -0.56 -6.84 -29.35
CA GLY A 139 -1.58 -7.07 -30.36
C GLY A 139 -2.86 -7.73 -29.84
N GLY A 140 -3.35 -7.35 -28.65
CA GLY A 140 -4.55 -7.92 -28.06
C GLY A 140 -4.36 -9.30 -27.40
N HIS A 141 -3.13 -9.78 -27.30
CA HIS A 141 -2.80 -11.08 -26.70
C HIS A 141 -1.91 -10.92 -25.49
N VAL A 142 -2.26 -11.62 -24.41
CA VAL A 142 -1.40 -11.84 -23.26
C VAL A 142 -0.33 -12.88 -23.65
N ARG A 143 0.88 -12.62 -23.19
CA ARG A 143 2.01 -13.53 -23.26
C ARG A 143 2.50 -13.82 -21.84
N LEU A 144 2.35 -15.07 -21.42
CA LEU A 144 2.76 -15.57 -20.11
C LEU A 144 4.03 -16.40 -20.27
N SER A 145 5.08 -16.04 -19.54
CA SER A 145 6.37 -16.73 -19.59
C SER A 145 6.96 -16.89 -18.20
N GLY A 146 7.70 -17.98 -17.99
CA GLY A 146 8.44 -18.27 -16.77
C GLY A 146 9.61 -19.21 -17.07
N PRO A 147 10.61 -19.29 -16.18
CA PRO A 147 11.76 -20.19 -16.33
C PRO A 147 11.33 -21.63 -16.64
N GLU A 148 12.00 -22.23 -17.64
CA GLU A 148 11.81 -23.63 -18.04
C GLU A 148 10.39 -23.99 -18.52
N MET A 149 9.59 -23.00 -18.91
CA MET A 149 8.25 -23.20 -19.47
C MET A 149 8.19 -22.71 -20.91
N GLU A 150 7.43 -23.43 -21.74
CA GLU A 150 6.98 -22.88 -23.02
C GLU A 150 6.06 -21.69 -22.80
N GLU A 151 6.19 -20.68 -23.66
CA GLU A 151 5.37 -19.47 -23.60
C GLU A 151 3.91 -19.79 -23.92
N LEU A 152 2.99 -19.26 -23.10
CA LEU A 152 1.56 -19.33 -23.37
C LEU A 152 1.06 -17.99 -23.93
N ARG A 153 0.27 -18.05 -25.00
CA ARG A 153 -0.41 -16.89 -25.58
C ARG A 153 -1.92 -17.07 -25.58
N PHE A 154 -2.66 -16.04 -25.18
CA PHE A 154 -4.13 -16.05 -25.22
C PHE A 154 -4.67 -14.62 -25.35
N PRO A 155 -5.89 -14.40 -25.86
CA PRO A 155 -6.46 -13.05 -25.98
C PRO A 155 -6.60 -12.34 -24.63
N VAL A 156 -6.33 -11.03 -24.59
CA VAL A 156 -6.52 -10.17 -23.39
C VAL A 156 -7.97 -10.16 -22.95
N LYS A 157 -8.90 -10.05 -23.91
CA LYS A 157 -10.34 -10.08 -23.65
C LYS A 157 -10.82 -11.52 -23.70
N GLN A 158 -11.50 -11.96 -22.64
CA GLN A 158 -12.04 -13.30 -22.48
C GLN A 158 -13.57 -13.23 -22.31
N PRO A 159 -14.33 -12.60 -23.22
CA PRO A 159 -15.72 -12.18 -22.95
C PRO A 159 -16.65 -13.31 -22.46
N ASP A 160 -16.39 -14.54 -22.91
CA ASP A 160 -17.14 -15.74 -22.55
C ASP A 160 -16.61 -16.46 -21.29
N GLY A 161 -15.47 -16.02 -20.76
CA GLY A 161 -14.88 -16.54 -19.53
C GLY A 161 -15.74 -16.19 -18.31
N PRO A 162 -15.97 -17.13 -17.38
CA PRO A 162 -16.77 -16.88 -16.19
C PRO A 162 -16.15 -15.79 -15.32
N VAL A 163 -16.99 -14.96 -14.71
CA VAL A 163 -16.58 -14.04 -13.65
C VAL A 163 -16.54 -14.82 -12.34
N MET A 164 -15.38 -14.88 -11.72
CA MET A 164 -15.14 -15.56 -10.44
C MET A 164 -15.20 -14.56 -9.29
N ASP A 165 -15.88 -14.94 -8.21
CA ASP A 165 -15.74 -14.26 -6.93
C ASP A 165 -14.41 -14.68 -6.27
N CYS A 166 -13.61 -13.69 -5.90
CA CYS A 166 -12.26 -13.86 -5.38
C CYS A 166 -12.13 -13.19 -4.00
N ARG A 167 -11.17 -13.65 -3.20
CA ARG A 167 -10.86 -13.08 -1.88
C ARG A 167 -9.43 -12.54 -1.84
N VAL A 168 -9.30 -11.22 -1.70
CA VAL A 168 -8.00 -10.52 -1.60
C VAL A 168 -7.93 -9.83 -0.23
N PHE A 169 -6.98 -10.25 0.61
CA PHE A 169 -6.84 -9.81 2.00
C PHE A 169 -8.13 -9.90 2.83
N GLY A 170 -8.96 -10.91 2.56
CA GLY A 170 -10.23 -11.06 3.26
C GLY A 170 -11.32 -10.09 2.82
N ALA A 171 -11.18 -9.42 1.68
CA ALA A 171 -12.25 -8.65 1.04
C ALA A 171 -12.68 -9.29 -0.28
N ASP A 172 -13.96 -9.18 -0.61
CA ASP A 172 -14.53 -9.70 -1.86
C ASP A 172 -14.20 -8.80 -3.04
N ILE A 173 -13.71 -9.40 -4.12
CA ILE A 173 -13.44 -8.76 -5.41
C ILE A 173 -13.76 -9.76 -6.52
N GLN A 174 -13.94 -9.28 -7.75
CA GLN A 174 -14.19 -10.16 -8.90
C GLN A 174 -13.00 -10.21 -9.85
N GLY A 175 -12.96 -11.24 -10.67
CA GLY A 175 -12.03 -11.37 -11.78
C GLY A 175 -12.55 -12.34 -12.83
N ARG A 176 -12.31 -12.03 -14.10
CA ARG A 176 -12.67 -12.90 -15.22
C ARG A 176 -11.62 -13.98 -15.41
N ASP A 177 -12.03 -15.25 -15.40
CA ASP A 177 -11.14 -16.38 -15.65
C ASP A 177 -10.51 -16.28 -17.05
N CYS A 178 -9.19 -16.46 -17.11
CA CYS A 178 -8.41 -16.47 -18.35
C CYS A 178 -8.34 -17.86 -19.02
N GLY A 179 -9.11 -18.83 -18.54
CA GLY A 179 -9.34 -20.12 -19.20
C GLY A 179 -8.40 -21.24 -18.77
N ASP A 180 -8.72 -22.45 -19.22
CA ASP A 180 -8.05 -23.68 -18.74
C ASP A 180 -6.59 -23.79 -19.18
N GLU A 181 -6.19 -23.15 -20.28
CA GLU A 181 -4.79 -23.14 -20.71
C GLU A 181 -3.90 -22.35 -19.75
N ALA A 182 -4.36 -21.16 -19.33
CA ALA A 182 -3.67 -20.35 -18.32
C ALA A 182 -3.61 -21.09 -16.97
N SER A 183 -4.72 -21.73 -16.58
CA SER A 183 -4.79 -22.55 -15.37
C SER A 183 -3.79 -23.72 -15.38
N ARG A 184 -3.76 -24.50 -16.48
CA ARG A 184 -2.80 -25.60 -16.64
C ARG A 184 -1.35 -25.11 -16.64
N TRP A 185 -1.06 -23.98 -17.29
CA TRP A 185 0.28 -23.41 -17.33
C TRP A 185 0.77 -23.02 -15.92
N LEU A 186 -0.05 -22.28 -15.16
CA LEU A 186 0.28 -21.85 -13.80
C LEU A 186 0.39 -23.03 -12.83
N THR A 187 -0.53 -23.99 -12.94
CA THR A 187 -0.51 -25.21 -12.13
C THR A 187 0.77 -26.02 -12.36
N ARG A 188 1.21 -26.19 -13.61
CA ARG A 188 2.51 -26.83 -13.89
C ARG A 188 3.69 -26.04 -13.35
N TYR A 189 3.67 -24.71 -13.49
CA TYR A 189 4.81 -23.87 -13.12
C TYR A 189 5.03 -23.74 -11.61
N LEU A 190 3.95 -23.61 -10.84
CA LEU A 190 3.99 -23.41 -9.39
C LEU A 190 4.09 -24.72 -8.60
N GLY A 191 3.76 -25.86 -9.23
CA GLY A 191 3.98 -27.20 -8.69
C GLY A 191 2.69 -27.97 -8.43
N GLU A 192 2.88 -29.24 -8.06
CA GLU A 192 1.79 -30.21 -7.90
C GLU A 192 1.10 -30.08 -6.54
N GLY A 193 -0.24 -30.20 -6.51
CA GLY A 193 -1.02 -30.27 -5.27
C GLY A 193 -2.13 -29.22 -5.12
N LYS A 194 -2.19 -28.21 -5.99
CA LYS A 194 -3.29 -27.24 -6.09
C LYS A 194 -3.56 -26.88 -7.54
N THR A 195 -4.82 -26.58 -7.86
CA THR A 195 -5.20 -25.96 -9.13
C THR A 195 -5.14 -24.45 -8.96
N PHE A 196 -4.41 -23.79 -9.85
CA PHE A 196 -4.31 -22.33 -9.89
C PHE A 196 -5.02 -21.78 -11.13
N ARG A 197 -5.75 -20.67 -10.97
CA ARG A 197 -6.41 -19.96 -12.06
C ARG A 197 -5.84 -18.56 -12.19
N LEU A 198 -5.82 -18.04 -13.41
CA LEU A 198 -5.49 -16.65 -13.69
C LEU A 198 -6.79 -15.88 -13.89
N VAL A 199 -6.97 -14.79 -13.16
CA VAL A 199 -8.11 -13.89 -13.35
C VAL A 199 -7.66 -12.50 -13.73
N HIS A 200 -8.46 -11.82 -14.55
CA HIS A 200 -8.26 -10.45 -15.01
C HIS A 200 -9.37 -9.53 -14.49
N TYR A 201 -8.99 -8.40 -13.89
CA TYR A 201 -9.93 -7.39 -13.42
C TYR A 201 -10.39 -6.49 -14.57
N GLU A 202 -11.70 -6.29 -14.68
CA GLU A 202 -12.30 -5.38 -15.65
C GLU A 202 -12.97 -4.21 -14.92
N PRO A 203 -12.91 -2.95 -15.44
CA PRO A 203 -13.46 -1.79 -14.74
C PRO A 203 -14.96 -1.85 -14.39
N ALA A 204 -15.75 -2.68 -15.09
CA ALA A 204 -17.16 -2.89 -14.79
C ALA A 204 -17.40 -3.81 -13.56
N MET A 205 -16.35 -4.49 -13.08
CA MET A 205 -16.41 -5.40 -11.94
C MET A 205 -16.31 -4.66 -10.61
N LYS A 206 -16.86 -5.28 -9.56
CA LYS A 206 -16.69 -4.78 -8.18
C LYS A 206 -15.20 -4.74 -7.84
N GLY A 207 -14.65 -3.53 -7.67
CA GLY A 207 -13.29 -3.29 -7.16
C GLY A 207 -13.22 -3.42 -5.64
N ARG A 208 -12.01 -3.30 -5.08
CA ARG A 208 -11.78 -3.34 -3.64
C ARG A 208 -11.50 -1.95 -3.09
N ARG A 209 -12.08 -1.64 -1.93
CA ARG A 209 -11.66 -0.51 -1.09
C ARG A 209 -10.74 -1.07 0.00
N PRO A 210 -9.45 -0.71 0.03
CA PRO A 210 -8.51 -1.29 0.99
C PRO A 210 -8.81 -0.92 2.45
N GLU A 211 -9.57 0.14 2.67
CA GLU A 211 -9.78 0.80 3.94
C GLU A 211 -11.27 0.83 4.34
N GLU A 212 -11.98 -0.30 4.27
CA GLU A 212 -13.20 -0.42 5.07
C GLU A 212 -12.81 -0.47 6.56
N GLY A 213 -12.47 0.71 7.14
CA GLY A 213 -12.16 0.83 8.56
C GLY A 213 -11.42 2.09 9.06
N GLU A 214 -10.75 2.89 8.21
CA GLU A 214 -9.91 4.00 8.70
C GLU A 214 -10.42 5.38 8.22
N SER A 215 -10.75 6.25 9.18
CA SER A 215 -11.27 7.60 8.92
C SER A 215 -10.14 8.55 8.51
N GLY A 216 -10.24 9.16 7.32
CA GLY A 216 -9.39 10.30 6.92
C GLY A 216 -8.80 10.23 5.51
N PHE A 217 -8.89 9.09 4.83
CA PHE A 217 -8.39 8.94 3.48
C PHE A 217 -9.44 9.31 2.43
N PRO A 218 -9.02 9.87 1.27
CA PRO A 218 -9.95 10.09 0.16
C PRO A 218 -10.53 8.75 -0.32
N PRO A 219 -11.80 8.68 -0.74
CA PRO A 219 -12.34 7.44 -1.26
C PRO A 219 -11.63 7.07 -2.57
N TYR A 220 -10.97 5.92 -2.61
CA TYR A 220 -10.41 5.34 -3.84
C TYR A 220 -10.70 3.84 -3.92
N GLN A 221 -10.51 3.28 -5.11
CA GLN A 221 -10.61 1.85 -5.35
C GLN A 221 -9.28 1.32 -5.88
N VAL A 222 -9.09 0.02 -5.74
CA VAL A 222 -7.99 -0.71 -6.38
C VAL A 222 -8.50 -2.02 -6.97
N ALA A 223 -7.79 -2.50 -7.99
CA ALA A 223 -7.91 -3.87 -8.49
C ALA A 223 -7.23 -4.84 -7.49
N TYR A 224 -6.15 -5.49 -7.90
CA TYR A 224 -5.37 -6.40 -7.04
C TYR A 224 -4.13 -5.83 -6.32
N PRO A 225 -3.78 -4.52 -6.33
CA PRO A 225 -2.80 -3.97 -5.39
C PRO A 225 -3.14 -4.26 -3.92
N ASP A 226 -2.16 -4.16 -3.03
CA ASP A 226 -2.33 -4.43 -1.59
C ASP A 226 -3.10 -3.31 -0.87
N VAL A 227 -2.77 -2.06 -1.16
CA VAL A 227 -3.38 -0.88 -0.53
C VAL A 227 -3.67 0.17 -1.59
N ALA A 228 -2.69 0.95 -2.05
CA ALA A 228 -2.96 2.07 -2.95
C ALA A 228 -2.66 1.77 -4.44
N PRO A 229 -3.21 2.57 -5.38
CA PRO A 229 -2.95 2.47 -6.82
C PRO A 229 -1.48 2.64 -7.23
N VAL A 230 -0.72 3.48 -6.52
CA VAL A 230 0.67 3.80 -6.85
C VAL A 230 1.54 3.67 -5.61
N MET A 231 2.67 2.98 -5.75
CA MET A 231 3.75 2.99 -4.75
C MET A 231 4.96 3.75 -5.28
N LEU A 232 5.47 4.70 -4.49
CA LEU A 232 6.66 5.49 -4.80
C LEU A 232 7.81 5.10 -3.86
N LEU A 233 9.04 5.13 -4.36
CA LEU A 233 10.25 4.87 -3.58
C LEU A 233 11.43 5.65 -4.17
N SER A 234 12.33 6.20 -3.34
CA SER A 234 13.53 6.83 -3.86
C SER A 234 14.70 5.87 -4.04
N GLU A 235 15.57 6.15 -5.02
CA GLU A 235 16.84 5.44 -5.21
C GLU A 235 17.76 5.63 -3.99
N ALA A 236 17.74 6.82 -3.40
CA ALA A 236 18.53 7.15 -2.22
C ALA A 236 18.13 6.30 -1.00
N SER A 237 16.84 6.07 -0.77
CA SER A 237 16.35 5.15 0.28
C SER A 237 16.84 3.71 0.06
N VAL A 238 16.85 3.22 -1.18
CA VAL A 238 17.37 1.88 -1.50
C VAL A 238 18.88 1.81 -1.31
N LYS A 239 19.62 2.83 -1.72
CA LYS A 239 21.06 2.90 -1.52
C LYS A 239 21.43 2.94 -0.02
N ASP A 240 20.68 3.69 0.78
CA ASP A 240 20.87 3.75 2.23
C ASP A 240 20.61 2.38 2.91
N LEU A 241 19.61 1.63 2.44
CA LEU A 241 19.38 0.27 2.92
C LEU A 241 20.50 -0.68 2.49
N SER A 242 20.89 -0.65 1.21
CA SER A 242 21.96 -1.50 0.68
C SER A 242 23.29 -1.29 1.42
N SER A 243 23.60 -0.05 1.82
CA SER A 243 24.82 0.24 2.59
C SER A 243 24.85 -0.40 3.98
N LYS A 244 23.75 -0.99 4.44
CA LYS A 244 23.60 -1.68 5.74
C LYS A 244 23.46 -3.20 5.57
N LEU A 245 23.57 -3.71 4.34
CA LEU A 245 23.44 -5.12 4.00
C LEU A 245 24.77 -5.69 3.52
N GLU A 246 24.94 -7.00 3.63
CA GLU A 246 26.07 -7.71 3.03
C GLU A 246 25.97 -7.79 1.50
N THR A 247 24.74 -7.77 0.97
CA THR A 247 24.45 -7.82 -0.46
C THR A 247 23.47 -6.72 -0.80
N ASP A 248 23.82 -5.92 -1.80
CA ASP A 248 22.97 -4.83 -2.28
C ASP A 248 21.61 -5.36 -2.74
N VAL A 249 20.59 -4.54 -2.49
CA VAL A 249 19.23 -4.79 -2.98
C VAL A 249 18.83 -3.73 -3.99
N THR A 250 17.93 -4.10 -4.89
CA THR A 250 17.40 -3.21 -5.92
C THR A 250 15.97 -2.77 -5.61
N VAL A 251 15.48 -1.76 -6.34
CA VAL A 251 14.11 -1.24 -6.20
C VAL A 251 13.05 -2.32 -6.49
N GLU A 252 13.35 -3.25 -7.38
CA GLU A 252 12.45 -4.33 -7.82
C GLU A 252 11.99 -5.20 -6.65
N ARG A 253 12.85 -5.38 -5.64
CA ARG A 253 12.55 -6.10 -4.40
C ARG A 253 11.41 -5.45 -3.59
N PHE A 254 11.23 -4.14 -3.72
CA PHE A 254 10.20 -3.36 -3.02
C PHE A 254 8.99 -3.02 -3.89
N ARG A 255 9.06 -3.39 -5.17
CA ARG A 255 7.97 -3.33 -6.16
C ARG A 255 7.30 -1.94 -6.30
N PRO A 256 8.05 -0.82 -6.32
CA PRO A 256 7.48 0.49 -6.60
C PRO A 256 6.88 0.53 -8.01
N ASN A 257 6.02 1.51 -8.23
CA ASN A 257 5.57 1.93 -9.55
C ASN A 257 6.40 3.09 -10.09
N ILE A 258 6.73 4.04 -9.21
CA ILE A 258 7.51 5.22 -9.53
C ILE A 258 8.77 5.19 -8.66
N VAL A 259 9.92 5.28 -9.31
CA VAL A 259 11.20 5.44 -8.62
C VAL A 259 11.68 6.87 -8.82
N ILE A 260 12.06 7.53 -7.72
CA ILE A 260 12.53 8.92 -7.73
C ILE A 260 14.04 8.96 -7.49
N GLY A 261 14.76 9.67 -8.34
CA GLY A 261 16.15 10.05 -8.14
C GLY A 261 16.29 11.52 -7.78
N ASP A 262 17.53 11.95 -7.53
CA ASP A 262 17.90 13.33 -7.19
C ASP A 262 17.19 13.88 -5.94
N CYS A 263 17.17 13.06 -4.89
CA CYS A 263 16.71 13.40 -3.55
C CYS A 263 17.57 12.67 -2.50
N GLU A 264 17.48 13.11 -1.25
CA GLU A 264 18.11 12.44 -0.12
C GLU A 264 17.30 11.21 0.33
N ALA A 265 17.96 10.31 1.07
CA ALA A 265 17.33 9.10 1.56
C ALA A 265 16.13 9.45 2.46
N PHE A 266 15.00 8.81 2.19
CA PHE A 266 13.73 8.92 2.92
C PHE A 266 13.02 10.29 2.84
N GLU A 267 13.46 11.22 1.99
CA GLU A 267 12.73 12.47 1.80
C GLU A 267 11.28 12.24 1.36
N GLU A 268 11.03 11.14 0.65
CA GLU A 268 9.69 10.76 0.20
C GLU A 268 8.68 10.62 1.34
N ASP A 269 9.14 10.31 2.56
CA ASP A 269 8.28 10.19 3.75
C ASP A 269 7.54 11.49 4.08
N SER A 270 8.09 12.65 3.66
CA SER A 270 7.56 13.99 3.95
C SER A 270 6.70 14.59 2.84
N TRP A 271 6.54 13.89 1.72
CA TRP A 271 5.85 14.40 0.54
C TRP A 271 4.36 14.05 0.59
N GLU A 272 3.55 14.95 1.15
CA GLU A 272 2.10 14.72 1.28
C GLU A 272 1.36 14.74 -0.05
N GLU A 273 1.67 15.70 -0.91
CA GLU A 273 1.10 15.81 -2.25
C GLU A 273 2.22 16.10 -3.25
N LEU A 274 2.18 15.39 -4.38
CA LEU A 274 3.16 15.50 -5.44
C LEU A 274 2.49 15.92 -6.76
N GLN A 275 3.21 16.73 -7.52
CA GLN A 275 2.92 17.01 -8.92
C GLN A 275 4.06 16.49 -9.81
N ILE A 276 3.71 15.72 -10.83
CA ILE A 276 4.62 15.24 -11.87
C ILE A 276 3.93 15.46 -13.22
N GLY A 277 4.39 16.46 -13.98
CA GLY A 277 3.64 16.94 -15.15
C GLY A 277 2.23 17.38 -14.76
N SER A 278 1.20 16.76 -15.37
CA SER A 278 -0.21 16.97 -15.02
C SER A 278 -0.74 16.04 -13.92
N VAL A 279 0.03 15.01 -13.53
CA VAL A 279 -0.39 14.04 -12.53
C VAL A 279 -0.30 14.66 -11.14
N ARG A 280 -1.34 14.48 -10.32
CA ARG A 280 -1.33 14.82 -8.89
C ARG A 280 -1.50 13.54 -8.07
N LEU A 281 -0.58 13.29 -7.15
CA LEU A 281 -0.59 12.15 -6.25
C LEU A 281 -0.76 12.64 -4.81
N GLN A 282 -1.67 12.02 -4.07
CA GLN A 282 -1.84 12.26 -2.63
C GLN A 282 -1.31 11.06 -1.88
N ARG A 283 -0.37 11.29 -0.96
CA ARG A 283 0.12 10.27 -0.04
C ARG A 283 -1.04 9.81 0.85
N VAL A 284 -1.22 8.50 0.89
CA VAL A 284 -2.16 7.81 1.77
C VAL A 284 -1.41 7.42 3.02
N MET A 285 -0.41 6.56 2.90
CA MET A 285 0.33 6.05 4.05
C MET A 285 1.71 5.54 3.64
N SER A 286 2.60 5.36 4.61
CA SER A 286 3.85 4.62 4.39
C SER A 286 3.59 3.16 4.02
N CYS A 287 4.44 2.57 3.18
CA CYS A 287 4.34 1.16 2.85
C CYS A 287 5.00 0.30 3.94
N GLY A 288 4.17 -0.38 4.74
CA GLY A 288 4.62 -1.39 5.70
C GLY A 288 5.18 -2.62 5.00
N ARG A 289 6.46 -2.93 5.23
CA ARG A 289 7.15 -4.03 4.55
C ARG A 289 6.93 -5.36 5.24
N CYS A 290 6.79 -6.40 4.42
CA CYS A 290 6.53 -7.76 4.83
C CYS A 290 7.59 -8.71 4.25
N ILE A 291 7.45 -10.00 4.56
CA ILE A 291 8.34 -11.07 4.10
C ILE A 291 8.52 -11.12 2.59
N PHE A 292 7.60 -10.57 1.79
CA PHE A 292 7.75 -10.57 0.34
C PHE A 292 9.00 -9.81 -0.14
N THR A 293 9.46 -8.81 0.63
CA THR A 293 10.72 -8.11 0.33
C THR A 293 11.93 -9.03 0.39
N THR A 294 11.82 -10.19 1.03
CA THR A 294 12.93 -11.12 1.18
C THR A 294 12.98 -12.20 0.10
N VAL A 295 12.01 -12.18 -0.83
CA VAL A 295 12.06 -12.93 -2.07
C VAL A 295 12.97 -12.21 -3.04
N ASP A 296 13.97 -12.92 -3.54
CA ASP A 296 14.84 -12.44 -4.58
C ASP A 296 14.10 -12.38 -5.94
N PRO A 297 14.04 -11.21 -6.60
CA PRO A 297 13.25 -11.03 -7.81
C PRO A 297 13.84 -11.74 -9.03
N GLU A 298 15.12 -12.12 -9.03
CA GLU A 298 15.79 -12.78 -10.16
C GLU A 298 15.77 -14.30 -10.03
N THR A 299 15.81 -14.82 -8.80
CA THR A 299 15.88 -16.26 -8.54
C THR A 299 14.60 -16.85 -7.97
N GLY A 300 13.67 -16.03 -7.46
CA GLY A 300 12.47 -16.49 -6.77
C GLY A 300 12.74 -17.18 -5.44
N ILE A 301 13.98 -17.10 -4.93
CA ILE A 301 14.39 -17.72 -3.67
C ILE A 301 14.08 -16.77 -2.51
N ILE A 302 13.49 -17.31 -1.45
CA ILE A 302 13.19 -16.57 -0.22
C ILE A 302 14.35 -16.69 0.78
N ASN A 303 14.98 -15.57 1.09
CA ASN A 303 15.86 -15.46 2.26
C ASN A 303 15.00 -14.99 3.43
N ARG A 304 14.62 -15.82 4.40
CA ARG A 304 13.61 -15.42 5.41
C ARG A 304 14.03 -14.31 6.40
N LYS A 305 15.20 -13.69 6.21
CA LYS A 305 15.75 -12.63 7.06
C LYS A 305 15.84 -11.29 6.33
N GLU A 306 16.73 -11.19 5.35
CA GLU A 306 17.08 -9.91 4.72
C GLU A 306 16.28 -9.61 3.46
N PRO A 307 15.96 -8.33 3.17
CA PRO A 307 16.39 -7.11 3.88
C PRO A 307 15.46 -6.68 5.04
N LEU A 308 14.52 -7.56 5.43
CA LEU A 308 13.44 -7.19 6.35
C LEU A 308 13.93 -7.04 7.81
N GLU A 309 14.88 -7.86 8.26
CA GLU A 309 15.50 -7.73 9.58
C GLU A 309 16.28 -6.41 9.69
N THR A 310 17.09 -6.08 8.70
CA THR A 310 17.78 -4.78 8.64
C THR A 310 16.79 -3.62 8.67
N LEU A 311 15.73 -3.63 7.85
CA LEU A 311 14.68 -2.60 7.89
C LEU A 311 14.03 -2.49 9.29
N LYS A 312 13.74 -3.60 9.96
CA LYS A 312 13.17 -3.59 11.32
C LYS A 312 14.09 -2.93 12.36
N SER A 313 15.39 -2.90 12.13
CA SER A 313 16.33 -2.31 13.09
C SER A 313 16.26 -0.78 13.15
N TYR A 314 15.87 -0.10 12.06
CA TYR A 314 15.94 1.37 11.99
C TYR A 314 14.74 2.08 11.32
N ARG A 315 13.79 1.32 10.73
CA ARG A 315 12.65 1.88 9.99
C ARG A 315 11.29 1.53 10.61
N LEU A 316 11.21 1.26 11.91
CA LEU A 316 9.91 1.06 12.57
C LEU A 316 9.13 2.37 12.71
N CYS A 317 7.80 2.27 12.65
CA CYS A 317 6.90 3.41 12.87
C CYS A 317 7.01 3.99 14.28
N LYS A 318 6.53 5.23 14.45
CA LYS A 318 6.41 5.85 15.78
C LYS A 318 5.38 5.10 16.62
N PRO A 319 5.49 5.11 17.97
CA PRO A 319 4.52 4.46 18.84
C PRO A 319 3.06 4.86 18.57
N SER A 320 2.81 6.11 18.19
CA SER A 320 1.48 6.63 17.84
C SER A 320 0.87 5.97 16.62
N GLU A 321 1.68 5.44 15.70
CA GLU A 321 1.24 4.86 14.42
C GLU A 321 1.22 3.32 14.46
N LYS A 322 1.52 2.70 15.61
CA LYS A 322 1.56 1.24 15.75
C LYS A 322 0.23 0.56 15.45
N HIS A 323 -0.89 1.24 15.62
CA HIS A 323 -2.21 0.69 15.28
C HIS A 323 -2.37 0.44 13.78
N LEU A 324 -1.68 1.23 12.93
CA LEU A 324 -1.67 1.11 11.48
C LEU A 324 -0.65 0.06 11.02
N TYR A 325 0.60 0.20 11.46
CA TYR A 325 1.73 -0.54 10.89
C TYR A 325 2.14 -1.78 11.70
N LYS A 326 1.64 -1.90 12.93
CA LYS A 326 2.02 -2.95 13.89
C LYS A 326 3.53 -2.95 14.12
N SER A 327 4.22 -3.99 13.65
CA SER A 327 5.68 -4.17 13.71
C SER A 327 6.34 -4.15 12.34
N SER A 328 5.62 -3.73 11.30
CA SER A 328 6.17 -3.63 9.94
C SER A 328 7.08 -2.41 9.84
N PRO A 329 8.31 -2.55 9.32
CA PRO A 329 9.13 -1.37 9.03
C PRO A 329 8.57 -0.64 7.79
N LEU A 330 8.80 0.67 7.74
CA LEU A 330 8.27 1.60 6.75
C LEU A 330 9.34 1.92 5.71
N PHE A 331 9.02 1.70 4.45
CA PHE A 331 9.95 1.96 3.37
C PHE A 331 9.15 2.27 2.11
N GLY A 332 9.31 3.42 1.45
CA GLY A 332 8.46 3.84 0.34
C GLY A 332 7.03 4.22 0.75
N GLN A 333 6.32 4.89 -0.16
CA GLN A 333 5.09 5.62 0.14
C GLN A 333 3.96 5.26 -0.83
N LEU A 334 2.76 5.04 -0.30
CA LEU A 334 1.56 4.65 -1.05
C LEU A 334 0.72 5.88 -1.37
N HIS A 335 0.27 6.00 -2.61
CA HIS A 335 -0.40 7.18 -3.14
C HIS A 335 -1.70 6.84 -3.85
N ALA A 336 -2.71 7.66 -3.61
CA ALA A 336 -3.91 7.76 -4.43
C ALA A 336 -3.69 8.79 -5.55
N VAL A 337 -4.36 8.57 -6.69
CA VAL A 337 -4.27 9.47 -7.84
C VAL A 337 -5.38 10.52 -7.76
N LYS A 338 -5.00 11.78 -7.58
CA LYS A 338 -5.92 12.93 -7.53
C LYS A 338 -6.21 13.52 -8.91
N ARG A 339 -5.23 13.45 -9.80
CA ARG A 339 -5.35 13.88 -11.19
C ARG A 339 -4.55 12.92 -12.06
N THR A 340 -5.22 12.37 -13.07
CA THR A 340 -4.61 11.47 -14.04
C THR A 340 -3.74 12.23 -15.03
N GLY A 341 -2.92 11.49 -15.78
CA GLY A 341 -2.02 12.09 -16.75
C GLY A 341 -1.00 11.11 -17.28
N ILE A 342 0.01 11.66 -17.94
CA ILE A 342 1.15 10.90 -18.45
C ILE A 342 2.34 11.15 -17.53
N LEU A 343 3.03 10.08 -17.17
CA LEU A 343 4.33 10.11 -16.52
C LEU A 343 5.39 9.67 -17.52
N GLN A 344 6.56 10.31 -17.47
CA GLN A 344 7.73 9.94 -18.23
C GLN A 344 8.99 9.92 -17.34
N VAL A 345 9.90 9.01 -17.62
CA VAL A 345 11.24 9.05 -17.03
C VAL A 345 11.92 10.36 -17.42
N GLY A 346 12.49 11.05 -16.42
CA GLY A 346 13.04 12.40 -16.56
C GLY A 346 12.10 13.51 -16.11
N ASP A 347 10.81 13.23 -15.87
CA ASP A 347 9.89 14.25 -15.38
C ASP A 347 10.33 14.76 -14.00
N VAL A 348 10.29 16.09 -13.85
CA VAL A 348 10.57 16.76 -12.58
C VAL A 348 9.43 16.50 -11.61
N VAL A 349 9.78 16.17 -10.37
CA VAL A 349 8.84 15.91 -9.30
C VAL A 349 8.81 17.12 -8.37
N PHE A 350 7.60 17.65 -8.15
CA PHE A 350 7.37 18.75 -7.23
C PHE A 350 6.54 18.28 -6.04
N LYS A 351 6.96 18.62 -4.83
CA LYS A 351 6.10 18.60 -3.65
C LYS A 351 5.23 19.85 -3.64
N VAL A 352 3.94 19.68 -3.38
CA VAL A 352 2.99 20.77 -3.18
C VAL A 352 3.08 21.22 -1.72
N SER A 353 3.35 22.50 -1.50
CA SER A 353 3.32 23.15 -0.19
C SER A 353 2.11 24.08 -0.14
N ARG A 354 1.40 24.07 0.99
CA ARG A 354 0.33 25.00 1.31
C ARG A 354 0.70 25.75 2.57
#